data_AF-A0A8J7MQJ0-F1
#
_entry.id   AF-A0A8J7MQJ0-F1
#
_cell.length_a   1.000
_cell.length_b   1.000
_cell.length_c   1.000
_cell.angle_alpha   90.00
_cell.angle_beta   90.00
_cell.angle_gamma   90.00
#
_symmetry.space_group_name_H-M   'P 1'
#
loop_
_entity.id
_entity.type
_entity.pdbx_description
1 polymer ?
#
loop_
_entity_poly.entity_id
_entity_poly.type
_entity_poly.pdbx_seq_one_letter_code
_entity_poly.pdbx_strand_id
1 'polypeptide(L)'
;MFDRATLLMSAMALLYFGPLLAGLGGAGWPAVYAFAMIFTLWLIVLRPQAWPRSAAQWCDPAVLLHALTQVVAQCLLVAVLFGVGRGIGGTLGAVVGWPAWFPLSLSFLSVPLARLIWDPWMAEEMERLGAEAAERAARVEMANDEVAATARPDAA
;
A
#
# COMPACT_ATOMS: atom_id res chain seq x y z
N MET A 1 -3.20 -25.81 -11.58
CA MET A 1 -2.67 -24.77 -12.47
C MET A 1 -3.00 -23.45 -11.79
N PHE A 2 -2.03 -22.83 -11.11
CA PHE A 2 -2.30 -21.62 -10.33
C PHE A 2 -2.24 -20.41 -11.26
N ASP A 3 -3.30 -19.61 -11.29
CA ASP A 3 -3.33 -18.38 -12.06
C ASP A 3 -2.32 -17.38 -11.49
N ARG A 4 -1.59 -16.71 -12.38
CA ARG A 4 -0.58 -15.69 -12.00
C ARG A 4 -1.18 -14.60 -11.11
N ALA A 5 -2.43 -14.23 -11.33
CA ALA A 5 -3.15 -13.28 -10.50
C ALA A 5 -3.33 -13.76 -9.06
N THR A 6 -3.68 -15.03 -8.87
CA THR A 6 -3.80 -15.65 -7.53
C THR A 6 -2.45 -15.70 -6.83
N LEU A 7 -1.38 -16.02 -7.56
CA LEU A 7 -0.02 -16.02 -7.03
C LEU A 7 0.41 -14.62 -6.56
N LEU A 8 0.12 -13.58 -7.34
CA LEU A 8 0.41 -12.19 -6.97
C LEU A 8 -0.39 -11.73 -5.75
N MET A 9 -1.68 -12.05 -5.72
CA MET A 9 -2.57 -11.73 -4.61
C MET A 9 -2.15 -12.46 -3.33
N SER A 10 -1.68 -13.70 -3.44
CA SER A 10 -1.14 -14.47 -2.31
C SER A 10 0.22 -13.94 -1.83
N ALA A 11 1.11 -13.48 -2.71
CA ALA A 11 2.37 -12.85 -2.33
C ALA A 11 2.14 -11.52 -1.59
N MET A 12 1.17 -10.72 -2.07
CA MET A 12 0.73 -9.52 -1.36
C MET A 12 0.10 -9.83 -0.01
N ALA A 13 -0.78 -10.83 0.04
CA ALA A 13 -1.36 -11.29 1.30
C ALA A 13 -0.28 -11.73 2.29
N LEU A 14 0.77 -12.41 1.83
CA LEU A 14 1.91 -12.83 2.67
C LEU A 14 2.71 -11.64 3.23
N LEU A 15 2.89 -10.58 2.42
CA LEU A 15 3.54 -9.35 2.87
C LEU A 15 2.76 -8.69 4.01
N TYR A 16 1.44 -8.57 3.87
CA TYR A 16 0.54 -8.00 4.88
C TYR A 16 0.33 -8.92 6.10
N PHE A 17 0.47 -10.24 5.93
CA PHE A 17 0.33 -11.20 7.01
C PHE A 17 1.41 -11.07 8.08
N GLY A 18 2.63 -10.66 7.72
CA GLY A 18 3.72 -10.50 8.69
C GLY A 18 3.44 -9.51 9.82
N PRO A 19 3.10 -8.23 9.56
CA PRO A 19 2.78 -7.28 10.63
C PRO A 19 1.53 -7.70 11.44
N LEU A 20 0.56 -8.36 10.81
CA LEU A 20 -0.62 -8.90 11.49
C LEU A 20 -0.25 -10.04 12.47
N LEU A 21 0.58 -10.99 12.03
CA LEU A 21 1.10 -12.07 12.87
C LEU A 21 2.02 -11.55 13.97
N ALA A 22 2.82 -10.52 13.70
CA ALA A 22 3.66 -9.89 14.72
C ALA A 22 2.83 -9.18 15.80
N GLY A 23 1.72 -8.53 15.40
CA GLY A 23 0.75 -7.99 16.34
C GLY A 23 0.11 -9.09 17.19
N LEU A 24 -0.30 -10.19 16.57
CA LEU A 24 -0.90 -11.36 17.22
C LEU A 24 0.06 -12.01 18.23
N GLY A 25 1.34 -12.16 17.86
CA GLY A 25 2.38 -12.71 18.73
C GLY A 25 2.85 -11.76 19.83
N GLY A 26 2.25 -10.57 19.94
CA GLY A 26 2.55 -9.59 20.99
C GLY A 26 3.93 -8.94 20.86
N ALA A 27 4.49 -8.88 19.65
CA ALA A 27 5.78 -8.24 19.40
C ALA A 27 5.80 -6.80 19.96
N GLY A 28 6.99 -6.31 20.30
CA GLY A 28 7.16 -4.95 20.81
C GLY A 28 6.91 -3.90 19.72
N TRP A 29 6.60 -2.66 20.14
CA TRP A 29 6.51 -1.48 19.26
C TRP A 29 7.69 -1.31 18.28
N PRO A 30 8.95 -1.70 18.60
CA PRO A 30 10.04 -1.63 17.62
C PRO A 30 9.81 -2.43 16.34
N ALA A 31 8.98 -3.48 16.37
CA ALA A 31 8.66 -4.27 15.19
C ALA A 31 7.93 -3.43 14.12
N VAL A 32 7.14 -2.43 14.54
CA VAL A 32 6.43 -1.52 13.63
C VAL A 32 7.41 -0.76 12.73
N TYR A 33 8.53 -0.28 13.31
CA TYR A 33 9.57 0.42 12.52
C TYR A 33 10.24 -0.51 11.51
N ALA A 34 10.49 -1.76 11.89
CA ALA A 34 11.07 -2.75 10.99
C ALA A 34 10.12 -3.08 9.80
N PHE A 35 8.83 -3.30 10.07
CA PHE A 35 7.84 -3.53 9.02
C PHE A 35 7.62 -2.29 8.15
N ALA A 36 7.59 -1.10 8.75
CA ALA A 36 7.49 0.16 8.00
C ALA A 36 8.68 0.35 7.05
N MET A 37 9.91 0.04 7.48
CA MET A 37 11.08 0.04 6.61
C MET A 37 10.94 -0.97 5.46
N ILE A 38 10.52 -2.19 5.74
CA ILE A 38 10.33 -3.22 4.71
C ILE A 38 9.26 -2.79 3.69
N PHE A 39 8.13 -2.24 4.14
CA PHE A 39 7.06 -1.75 3.28
C PHE A 39 7.48 -0.53 2.46
N THR A 40 8.26 0.37 3.04
CA THR A 40 8.79 1.54 2.34
C THR A 40 9.79 1.14 1.26
N LEU A 41 10.73 0.25 1.61
CA LEU A 41 11.67 -0.32 0.66
C LEU A 41 10.93 -1.05 -0.47
N TRP A 42 9.85 -1.75 -0.14
CA TRP A 42 9.01 -2.44 -1.11
C TRP A 42 8.31 -1.46 -2.07
N LEU A 43 7.82 -0.33 -1.56
CA LEU A 43 7.22 0.72 -2.37
C LEU A 43 8.22 1.30 -3.37
N ILE A 44 9.47 1.51 -2.94
CA ILE A 44 10.58 1.92 -3.82
C ILE A 44 10.83 0.88 -4.92
N VAL A 45 10.79 -0.41 -4.58
CA VAL A 45 11.07 -1.51 -5.53
C VAL A 45 9.94 -1.72 -6.55
N LEU A 46 8.67 -1.58 -6.15
CA LEU A 46 7.53 -1.75 -7.08
C LEU A 46 7.19 -0.50 -7.88
N ARG A 47 7.34 0.69 -7.28
CA ARG A 47 7.06 1.95 -7.95
C ARG A 47 8.33 2.81 -8.03
N PRO A 48 9.40 2.35 -8.72
CA PRO A 48 10.59 3.17 -8.92
C PRO A 48 10.31 4.42 -9.79
N GLN A 49 9.12 4.49 -10.40
CA GLN A 49 8.65 5.65 -11.15
C GLN A 49 8.06 6.75 -10.25
N ALA A 50 7.55 6.38 -9.07
CA ALA A 50 6.98 7.31 -8.10
C ALA A 50 8.05 8.01 -7.23
N TRP A 51 9.32 7.61 -7.37
CA TRP A 51 10.44 8.18 -6.61
C TRP A 51 11.29 9.10 -7.49
N PRO A 52 11.71 10.26 -6.97
CA PRO A 52 12.55 11.22 -7.70
C PRO A 52 13.85 10.59 -8.18
N ARG A 53 14.11 10.67 -9.49
CA ARG A 53 15.29 10.07 -10.15
C ARG A 53 16.48 11.01 -10.24
N SER A 54 16.26 12.32 -10.06
CA SER A 54 17.31 13.33 -10.13
C SER A 54 17.41 14.13 -8.84
N ALA A 55 18.62 14.54 -8.47
CA ALA A 55 18.87 15.38 -7.29
C ALA A 55 18.07 16.70 -7.32
N ALA A 56 17.76 17.23 -8.50
CA ALA A 56 16.95 18.43 -8.66
C ALA A 56 15.46 18.20 -8.34
N GLN A 57 14.91 17.01 -8.60
CA GLN A 57 13.53 16.66 -8.24
C GLN A 57 13.33 16.50 -6.74
N TRP A 58 14.39 16.18 -5.99
CA TRP A 58 14.33 16.13 -4.52
C TRP A 58 14.11 17.52 -3.90
N CYS A 59 14.42 18.60 -4.61
CA CYS A 59 14.15 19.96 -4.18
C CYS A 59 12.72 20.43 -4.52
N ASP A 60 11.96 19.66 -5.29
CA ASP A 60 10.57 19.98 -5.59
C ASP A 60 9.69 19.63 -4.37
N PRO A 61 9.06 20.63 -3.72
CA PRO A 61 8.23 20.38 -2.55
C PRO A 61 7.02 19.50 -2.84
N ALA A 62 6.49 19.49 -4.08
CA ALA A 62 5.37 18.64 -4.45
C ALA A 62 5.78 17.15 -4.49
N VAL A 63 6.98 16.86 -4.99
CA VAL A 63 7.53 15.50 -5.04
C VAL A 63 7.87 15.01 -3.64
N LEU A 64 8.42 15.88 -2.79
CA LEU A 64 8.71 15.55 -1.39
C LEU A 64 7.42 15.24 -0.62
N LEU A 65 6.36 16.03 -0.82
CA LEU A 65 5.07 15.81 -0.19
C LEU A 65 4.46 14.48 -0.62
N HIS A 66 4.50 14.15 -1.92
CA HIS A 66 4.02 12.87 -2.43
C HIS A 66 4.76 11.68 -1.83
N ALA A 67 6.09 11.74 -1.77
CA ALA A 67 6.90 10.69 -1.16
C ALA A 67 6.60 10.54 0.34
N LEU A 68 6.47 11.66 1.06
CA LEU A 68 6.12 11.66 2.48
C LEU A 68 4.74 11.05 2.72
N THR A 69 3.73 11.41 1.92
CA THR A 69 2.37 10.84 2.02
C THR A 69 2.38 9.33 1.82
N GLN A 70 3.17 8.83 0.87
CA GLN A 70 3.30 7.38 0.65
C GLN A 70 3.93 6.67 1.85
N VAL A 71 5.01 7.23 2.41
CA VAL A 71 5.66 6.68 3.62
C VAL A 71 4.69 6.68 4.80
N VAL A 72 3.99 7.79 5.03
CA VAL A 72 2.99 7.92 6.10
C VAL A 72 1.86 6.90 5.91
N ALA A 73 1.35 6.73 4.70
CA ALA A 73 0.34 5.73 4.39
C ALA A 73 0.82 4.31 4.73
N GLN A 74 2.09 3.97 4.44
CA GLN A 74 2.63 2.67 4.81
C GLN A 74 2.81 2.50 6.32
N CYS A 75 3.27 3.53 7.02
CA CYS A 75 3.32 3.50 8.48
C CYS A 75 1.94 3.29 9.09
N LEU A 76 0.91 3.98 8.59
CA LEU A 76 -0.47 3.83 9.03
C LEU A 76 -1.00 2.43 8.73
N LEU A 77 -0.78 1.91 7.52
CA LEU A 77 -1.19 0.58 7.13
C LEU A 77 -0.58 -0.48 8.04
N VAL A 78 0.74 -0.42 8.28
CA VAL A 78 1.45 -1.32 9.19
C VAL A 78 0.93 -1.19 10.62
N ALA A 79 0.72 0.04 11.11
CA ALA A 79 0.18 0.28 12.45
C ALA A 79 -1.23 -0.30 12.63
N VAL A 80 -2.10 -0.16 11.62
CA VAL A 80 -3.44 -0.75 11.61
C VAL A 80 -3.36 -2.27 11.60
N LEU A 81 -2.58 -2.88 10.70
CA LEU A 81 -2.38 -4.34 10.64
C LEU A 81 -1.86 -4.90 11.96
N PHE A 82 -0.85 -4.25 12.53
CA PHE A 82 -0.27 -4.62 13.81
C PHE A 82 -1.26 -4.45 14.97
N GLY A 83 -2.02 -3.35 14.97
CA GLY A 83 -3.06 -3.08 15.96
C GLY A 83 -4.20 -4.10 15.90
N VAL A 84 -4.64 -4.48 14.71
CA VAL A 84 -5.64 -5.55 14.49
C VAL A 84 -5.10 -6.89 15.01
N GLY A 85 -3.88 -7.26 14.63
CA GLY A 85 -3.23 -8.47 15.14
C GLY A 85 -3.16 -8.49 16.67
N ARG A 86 -2.76 -7.38 17.29
CA ARG A 86 -2.66 -7.25 18.75
C ARG A 86 -4.01 -7.25 19.45
N GLY A 87 -5.04 -6.67 18.83
CA GLY A 87 -6.42 -6.73 19.31
C GLY A 87 -6.98 -8.16 19.31
N ILE A 88 -6.67 -8.94 18.27
CA ILE A 88 -7.03 -10.36 18.18
C ILE A 88 -6.23 -11.19 19.21
N GLY A 89 -4.92 -10.97 19.32
CA GLY A 89 -4.06 -11.71 20.25
C GLY A 89 -4.39 -11.43 21.72
N GLY A 90 -4.73 -10.19 22.03
CA GLY A 90 -5.17 -9.77 23.37
C GLY A 90 -6.53 -10.32 23.76
N THR A 91 -7.49 -10.40 22.83
CA THR A 91 -8.84 -10.94 23.09
C THR A 91 -8.86 -12.46 23.20
N LEU A 92 -8.01 -13.16 22.45
CA LEU A 92 -7.86 -14.61 22.52
C LEU A 92 -7.01 -15.08 23.71
N GLY A 93 -6.35 -14.17 24.45
CA GLY A 93 -5.40 -14.52 25.52
C GLY A 93 -4.18 -15.32 25.04
N ALA A 94 -4.04 -15.50 23.73
CA ALA A 94 -3.03 -16.29 23.08
C ALA A 94 -1.96 -15.35 22.51
N VAL A 95 -1.09 -14.84 23.38
CA VAL A 95 0.16 -14.23 22.92
C VAL A 95 1.07 -15.38 22.51
N VAL A 96 0.92 -15.82 21.27
CA VAL A 96 1.73 -16.89 20.73
C VAL A 96 3.17 -16.38 20.69
N GLY A 97 4.04 -16.89 21.56
CA GLY A 97 5.43 -16.46 21.75
C GLY A 97 6.33 -16.80 20.57
N TRP A 98 5.94 -16.40 19.36
CA TRP A 98 6.71 -16.61 18.17
C TRP A 98 7.95 -15.72 18.21
N PRO A 99 9.12 -16.26 17.83
CA PRO A 99 10.31 -15.44 17.67
C PRO A 99 10.03 -14.33 16.65
N ALA A 100 10.39 -13.09 16.97
CA ALA A 100 10.11 -11.92 16.13
C ALA A 100 10.66 -12.03 14.69
N TRP A 101 11.70 -12.86 14.48
CA TRP A 101 12.25 -13.12 13.16
C TRP A 101 11.28 -13.86 12.24
N PHE A 102 10.33 -14.66 12.75
CA PHE A 102 9.43 -15.48 11.91
C PHE A 102 8.49 -14.65 11.04
N PRO A 103 7.67 -13.71 11.57
CA PRO A 103 6.84 -12.84 10.76
C PRO A 103 7.66 -11.87 9.90
N LEU A 104 8.85 -11.48 10.36
CA LEU A 104 9.81 -10.66 9.60
C LEU A 104 10.34 -11.40 8.37
N SER A 105 10.78 -12.65 8.54
CA SER A 105 11.23 -13.53 7.47
C SER A 105 10.09 -13.81 6.51
N LEU A 106 8.86 -14.00 6.98
CA LEU A 106 7.70 -14.23 6.12
C LEU A 106 7.40 -13.02 5.21
N SER A 107 7.36 -11.81 5.77
CA SER A 107 7.22 -10.58 4.97
C SER A 107 8.40 -10.40 4.03
N PHE A 108 9.62 -10.64 4.49
CA PHE A 108 10.83 -10.49 3.69
C PHE A 108 10.92 -11.50 2.54
N LEU A 109 10.57 -12.77 2.76
CA LEU A 109 10.56 -13.82 1.73
C LEU A 109 9.45 -13.62 0.70
N SER A 110 8.35 -12.94 1.07
CA SER A 110 7.32 -12.57 0.10
C SER A 110 7.86 -11.65 -1.00
N VAL A 111 8.92 -10.88 -0.74
CA VAL A 111 9.52 -9.92 -1.67
C VAL A 111 10.17 -10.59 -2.88
N PRO A 112 11.16 -11.51 -2.74
CA PRO A 112 11.71 -12.23 -3.86
C PRO A 112 10.67 -13.13 -4.52
N LEU A 113 9.73 -13.72 -3.76
CA LEU A 113 8.63 -14.49 -4.34
C LEU A 113 7.76 -13.62 -5.26
N ALA A 114 7.35 -12.43 -4.80
CA ALA A 114 6.56 -11.50 -5.60
C ALA A 114 7.31 -11.07 -6.85
N ARG A 115 8.61 -10.74 -6.74
CA ARG A 115 9.44 -10.32 -7.88
C ARG A 115 9.73 -11.45 -8.88
N LEU A 116 9.77 -12.71 -8.45
CA LEU A 116 9.94 -13.86 -9.33
C LEU A 116 8.68 -14.12 -10.18
N ILE A 117 7.52 -13.64 -9.70
CA ILE A 117 6.19 -13.88 -10.30
C ILE A 117 5.69 -12.62 -11.04
N TRP A 118 6.12 -11.42 -10.65
CA TRP A 118 5.63 -10.14 -11.16
C TRP A 118 6.38 -9.67 -12.44
N ASP A 119 5.63 -9.46 -13.53
CA ASP A 119 6.09 -8.76 -14.75
C ASP A 119 5.85 -7.24 -14.61
N PRO A 120 6.85 -6.36 -14.92
CA PRO A 120 6.73 -4.90 -14.74
C PRO A 120 5.57 -4.26 -15.52
N TRP A 121 5.13 -4.88 -16.62
CA TRP A 121 4.06 -4.41 -17.50
C TRP A 121 2.67 -4.35 -16.82
N MET A 122 2.40 -5.25 -15.86
CA MET A 122 1.09 -5.30 -15.19
C MET A 122 0.87 -4.13 -14.23
N ALA A 123 1.95 -3.57 -13.67
CA ALA A 123 1.87 -2.41 -12.80
C ALA A 123 1.52 -1.15 -13.60
N GLU A 124 2.11 -1.00 -14.78
CA GLU A 124 1.82 0.11 -15.70
C GLU A 124 0.39 0.05 -16.22
N GLU A 125 -0.11 -1.15 -16.54
CA GLU A 125 -1.49 -1.35 -17.01
C GLU A 125 -2.52 -0.96 -15.94
N MET A 126 -2.30 -1.36 -14.67
CA MET A 126 -3.23 -1.07 -13.58
C MET A 126 -3.22 0.42 -13.18
N GLU A 127 -2.06 1.07 -13.28
CA GLU A 127 -1.92 2.52 -13.09
C GLU A 127 -2.60 3.30 -14.23
N ARG A 128 -2.48 2.84 -15.47
CA ARG A 128 -3.19 3.41 -16.63
C ARG A 128 -4.71 3.31 -16.45
N LEU A 129 -5.21 2.14 -16.04
CA LEU A 129 -6.64 1.93 -15.78
C LEU A 129 -7.15 2.81 -14.64
N GLY A 130 -6.35 3.01 -13.58
CA GLY A 130 -6.69 3.93 -12.49
C GLY A 130 -6.76 5.40 -12.94
N ALA A 131 -5.81 5.84 -13.79
CA ALA A 131 -5.80 7.19 -14.35
C ALA A 131 -7.00 7.43 -15.29
N GLU A 132 -7.31 6.46 -16.16
CA GLU A 132 -8.47 6.52 -17.06
C GLU A 132 -9.80 6.60 -16.28
N ALA A 133 -9.91 5.86 -15.17
CA ALA A 133 -11.09 5.89 -14.31
C ALA A 133 -11.26 7.25 -13.61
N ALA A 134 -10.16 7.84 -13.12
CA ALA A 134 -10.17 9.17 -12.50
C ALA A 134 -10.56 10.26 -13.52
N GLU A 135 -10.03 10.19 -14.74
CA GLU A 135 -10.38 11.14 -15.81
C GLU A 135 -11.86 11.01 -16.23
N ARG A 136 -12.39 9.79 -16.28
CA ARG A 136 -13.82 9.55 -16.54
C ARG A 136 -14.70 10.13 -15.44
N ALA A 137 -14.33 9.95 -14.16
CA ALA A 137 -15.07 10.54 -13.05
C ALA A 137 -15.10 12.07 -13.13
N ALA A 138 -13.95 12.70 -13.40
CA ALA A 138 -13.87 14.16 -13.57
C ALA A 138 -14.72 14.67 -14.74
N ARG A 139 -14.73 13.96 -15.88
CA ARG A 139 -15.59 14.32 -17.03
C ARG A 139 -17.07 14.22 -16.71
N VAL A 140 -17.48 13.18 -15.97
CA VAL A 140 -18.88 13.01 -15.54
C VAL A 140 -19.30 14.12 -14.59
N GLU A 141 -18.42 14.50 -13.67
CA GLU A 141 -18.68 15.59 -12.71
C GLU A 141 -18.84 16.93 -13.43
N MET A 142 -17.94 17.27 -14.36
CA MET A 142 -18.07 18.48 -15.19
C MET A 142 -19.35 18.51 -16.01
N ALA A 143 -19.72 17.39 -16.64
CA ALA A 143 -20.96 17.31 -17.41
C ALA A 143 -22.20 17.48 -16.51
N ASN A 144 -22.15 16.94 -15.29
CA ASN A 144 -23.22 17.11 -14.31
C ASN A 144 -23.34 18.57 -13.83
N ASP A 145 -22.21 19.25 -13.63
CA ASP A 145 -22.18 20.67 -13.26
C ASP A 145 -22.72 21.58 -14.38
N GLU A 146 -22.42 21.25 -15.64
CA GLU A 146 -22.92 21.98 -16.82
C GLU A 146 -24.44 21.79 -16.99
N VAL A 147 -24.94 20.58 -16.74
CA VAL A 147 -26.39 20.30 -16.68
C VAL A 147 -27.04 21.03 -15.51
N ALA A 148 -26.40 21.09 -14.34
CA ALA A 148 -26.91 21.84 -13.18
C ALA A 148 -26.93 23.36 -13.40
N ALA A 149 -25.94 23.90 -14.12
CA ALA A 149 -25.87 25.32 -14.49
C ALA A 149 -26.94 25.71 -15.52
N THR A 150 -27.20 24.84 -16.50
CA THR A 150 -28.26 25.06 -17.50
C THR A 150 -29.67 24.81 -16.96
N ALA A 151 -29.81 23.99 -15.91
CA ALA A 151 -31.08 23.71 -15.21
C ALA A 151 -31.44 24.72 -14.10
N ARG A 152 -30.63 25.77 -13.85
CA ARG A 152 -31.03 26.95 -13.06
C ARG A 152 -31.58 28.02 -14.00
N PRO A 153 -32.88 28.03 -14.32
CA PRO A 153 -33.50 29.23 -14.88
C PRO A 153 -33.59 30.26 -13.76
N ASP A 154 -32.96 31.40 -13.96
CA ASP A 154 -33.36 32.73 -13.48
C ASP A 154 -34.20 32.73 -12.19
N ALA A 155 -33.53 32.56 -11.04
CA ALA A 155 -34.07 33.05 -9.78
C ALA A 155 -33.80 34.56 -9.69
N ALA A 156 -34.54 35.34 -10.48
CA ALA A 156 -34.67 36.78 -10.41
C ALA A 156 -36.10 37.14 -10.00
#